data_AF-A0AAV5S7X2-F1
#
_entry.id   AF-A0AAV5S7X2-F1
#
_cell.length_a   1.000
_cell.length_b   1.000
_cell.length_c   1.000
_cell.angle_alpha   90.00
_cell.angle_beta   90.00
_cell.angle_gamma   90.00
#
_symmetry.space_group_name_H-M   'P 1'
#
loop_
_entity.id
_entity.type
_entity.pdbx_description
1 polymer ?
#
loop_
_entity_poly.entity_id
_entity_poly.type
_entity_poly.pdbx_seq_one_letter_code
_entity_poly.pdbx_strand_id
1 'polypeptide(L)'
;MVQNGLFTMSSYLSLSLVLERTFAIWSAAQYETSGHHLFPLFLMIGGSIAMAILHVYAIYWHNWFFETIYVLYGIEGFTLIIAIVIIIYSRRKFKNLPYDEDRLKAKYQVKEVLNFTSSLLPSVIVSVTMHTLSLVPTLLWINGVIDYPLCCVFYFSAHSLNCIFTKSTLIACHKGMRQRFQLLFVARLRTPRGARIVRNAEKEGQDYFNQMKIAWESVP
;
A
#
# COMPACT_ATOMS: atom_id res chain seq x y z
N MET A 1 23.46 3.53 7.14
CA MET A 1 23.31 3.98 5.74
C MET A 1 22.17 3.26 5.04
N VAL A 2 22.24 1.93 4.88
CA VAL A 2 21.22 1.13 4.16
C VAL A 2 19.82 1.28 4.77
N GLN A 3 19.70 1.32 6.09
CA GLN A 3 18.41 1.42 6.78
C GLN A 3 17.66 2.73 6.49
N ASN A 4 18.34 3.88 6.58
CA ASN A 4 17.74 5.17 6.25
C ASN A 4 17.29 5.22 4.79
N GLY A 5 18.05 4.58 3.89
CA GLY A 5 17.64 4.40 2.50
C GLY A 5 16.35 3.59 2.37
N LEU A 6 16.30 2.38 2.93
CA LEU A 6 15.11 1.52 2.89
C LEU A 6 13.85 2.19 3.47
N PHE A 7 14.05 3.01 4.49
CA PHE A 7 13.01 3.79 5.12
C PHE A 7 12.42 4.84 4.18
N THR A 8 13.26 5.69 3.59
CA THR A 8 12.83 6.67 2.58
C THR A 8 12.16 5.99 1.39
N MET A 9 12.68 4.83 0.95
CA MET A 9 12.03 4.04 -0.09
C MET A 9 10.61 3.65 0.30
N SER A 10 10.40 3.15 1.53
CA SER A 10 9.07 2.72 1.99
C SER A 10 8.06 3.86 2.02
N SER A 11 8.42 5.02 2.56
CA SER A 11 7.52 6.18 2.63
C SER A 11 7.24 6.74 1.22
N TYR A 12 8.24 6.79 0.33
CA TYR A 12 8.05 7.24 -1.05
C TYR A 12 7.24 6.26 -1.90
N LEU A 13 7.43 4.94 -1.70
CA LEU A 13 6.61 3.90 -2.33
C LEU A 13 5.15 4.06 -1.92
N SER A 14 4.90 4.35 -0.64
CA SER A 14 3.56 4.59 -0.13
C SER A 14 2.91 5.83 -0.78
N LEU A 15 3.64 6.95 -0.89
CA LEU A 15 3.17 8.15 -1.57
C LEU A 15 2.86 7.87 -3.05
N SER A 16 3.80 7.27 -3.77
CA SER A 16 3.67 6.97 -5.20
C SER A 16 2.47 6.08 -5.49
N LEU A 17 2.24 5.08 -4.62
CA LEU A 17 1.09 4.19 -4.72
C LEU A 17 -0.22 4.97 -4.51
N VAL A 18 -0.29 5.85 -3.52
CA VAL A 18 -1.47 6.69 -3.29
C VAL A 18 -1.74 7.64 -4.47
N LEU A 19 -0.70 8.22 -5.07
CA LEU A 19 -0.82 9.08 -6.26
C LEU A 19 -1.31 8.29 -7.48
N GLU A 20 -0.75 7.10 -7.73
CA GLU A 20 -1.17 6.20 -8.80
C GLU A 20 -2.66 5.85 -8.65
N ARG A 21 -3.12 5.54 -7.43
CA ARG A 21 -4.53 5.26 -7.15
C ARG A 21 -5.43 6.50 -7.28
N THR A 22 -4.91 7.69 -6.97
CA THR A 22 -5.61 8.94 -7.23
C THR A 22 -5.88 9.10 -8.72
N PHE A 23 -4.85 8.88 -9.54
CA PHE A 23 -4.95 8.95 -10.99
C PHE A 23 -5.92 7.90 -11.55
N ALA A 24 -5.85 6.66 -11.07
CA ALA A 24 -6.75 5.59 -11.46
C ALA A 24 -8.23 5.90 -11.16
N ILE A 25 -8.54 6.62 -10.07
CA ILE A 25 -9.91 7.05 -9.77
C ILE A 25 -10.32 8.24 -10.64
N TRP A 26 -9.41 9.19 -10.88
CA TRP A 26 -9.73 10.38 -11.68
C TRP A 26 -10.09 9.97 -13.11
N SER A 27 -9.22 9.18 -13.74
CA SER A 27 -9.30 8.81 -15.16
C SER A 27 -9.51 7.30 -15.36
N ALA A 28 -10.51 6.72 -14.69
CA ALA A 28 -10.79 5.28 -14.73
C ALA A 28 -10.86 4.71 -16.17
N ALA A 29 -11.59 5.39 -17.08
CA ALA A 29 -11.78 4.93 -18.46
C ALA A 29 -10.48 4.92 -19.30
N GLN A 30 -9.57 5.86 -19.06
CA GLN A 30 -8.27 5.91 -19.75
C GLN A 30 -7.25 4.94 -19.12
N TYR A 31 -7.35 4.69 -17.82
CA TYR A 31 -6.40 3.84 -17.11
C TYR A 31 -6.48 2.37 -17.57
N GLU A 32 -7.68 1.86 -17.88
CA GLU A 32 -7.88 0.49 -18.37
C GLU A 32 -7.40 0.31 -19.82
N THR A 33 -7.75 1.25 -20.70
CA THR A 33 -7.46 1.17 -22.14
C THR A 33 -5.98 1.35 -22.47
N SER A 34 -5.25 2.04 -21.62
CA SER A 34 -3.90 2.49 -21.95
C SER A 34 -2.80 1.46 -21.66
N GLY A 35 -3.08 0.35 -20.96
CA GLY A 35 -2.05 -0.66 -20.62
C GLY A 35 -0.87 -0.11 -19.80
N HIS A 36 -1.00 1.12 -19.28
CA HIS A 36 0.07 1.88 -18.63
C HIS A 36 0.40 1.38 -17.22
N HIS A 37 0.22 0.11 -16.90
CA HIS A 37 0.47 -0.38 -15.54
C HIS A 37 1.98 -0.44 -15.22
N LEU A 38 2.82 -0.62 -16.25
CA LEU A 38 4.26 -0.75 -16.10
C LEU A 38 4.97 0.59 -15.87
N PHE A 39 4.50 1.67 -16.51
CA PHE A 39 5.15 2.98 -16.40
C PHE A 39 5.12 3.57 -14.97
N PRO A 40 3.98 3.62 -14.26
CA PRO A 40 3.89 4.02 -12.85
C PRO A 40 4.74 3.12 -11.96
N LEU A 41 4.86 1.83 -12.28
CA LEU A 41 5.69 0.89 -11.51
C LEU A 41 7.18 1.20 -11.67
N PHE A 42 7.64 1.49 -12.88
CA PHE A 42 9.01 1.96 -13.13
C PHE A 42 9.27 3.30 -12.45
N LEU A 43 8.34 4.24 -12.55
CA LEU A 43 8.45 5.56 -11.92
C LEU A 43 8.47 5.45 -10.38
N MET A 44 7.66 4.56 -9.83
CA MET A 44 7.59 4.29 -8.40
C MET A 44 8.90 3.65 -7.89
N ILE A 45 9.41 2.61 -8.55
CA ILE A 45 10.66 1.95 -8.16
C ILE A 45 11.85 2.88 -8.36
N GLY A 46 12.01 3.44 -9.56
CA GLY A 46 13.12 4.34 -9.88
C GLY A 46 13.13 5.60 -9.02
N GLY A 47 11.98 6.23 -8.83
CA GLY A 47 11.82 7.39 -7.95
C GLY A 47 12.15 7.07 -6.49
N SER A 48 11.71 5.91 -5.98
CA SER A 48 12.04 5.50 -4.61
C SER A 48 13.54 5.29 -4.39
N ILE A 49 14.25 4.69 -5.36
CA ILE A 49 15.70 4.48 -5.31
C ILE A 49 16.42 5.84 -5.34
N ALA A 50 16.05 6.72 -6.27
CA ALA A 50 16.67 8.04 -6.40
C ALA A 50 16.49 8.87 -5.12
N MET A 51 15.28 8.89 -4.55
CA MET A 51 15.00 9.58 -3.30
C MET A 51 15.78 8.99 -2.13
N ALA A 52 15.94 7.67 -2.05
CA ALA A 52 16.72 7.03 -1.01
C ALA A 52 18.21 7.38 -1.09
N ILE A 53 18.78 7.40 -2.30
CA ILE A 53 20.18 7.82 -2.52
C ILE A 53 20.35 9.28 -2.09
N LEU A 54 19.46 10.17 -2.52
CA LEU A 54 19.50 11.59 -2.17
C LEU A 54 19.37 11.83 -0.67
N HIS A 55 18.47 11.10 -0.01
CA HIS A 55 18.26 11.21 1.43
C HIS A 55 19.47 10.72 2.23
N VAL A 56 20.06 9.60 1.82
CA VAL A 56 21.31 9.09 2.41
C VAL A 56 22.44 10.10 2.20
N TYR A 57 22.57 10.65 0.99
CA TYR A 57 23.57 11.69 0.70
C TYR A 57 23.39 12.93 1.59
N ALA A 58 22.17 13.44 1.75
CA ALA A 58 21.87 14.57 2.62
C ALA A 58 22.24 14.31 4.09
N ILE A 59 21.97 13.10 4.59
CA ILE A 59 22.30 12.72 5.97
C ILE A 59 23.81 12.66 6.18
N TYR A 60 24.54 11.92 5.36
CA TYR A 60 25.96 11.63 5.63
C TYR A 60 26.91 12.73 5.13
N TRP A 61 26.54 13.45 4.09
CA TRP A 61 27.40 14.48 3.51
C TRP A 61 27.12 15.87 4.08
N HIS A 62 25.85 16.19 4.34
CA HIS A 62 25.43 17.49 4.86
C HIS A 62 25.07 17.48 6.36
N ASN A 63 25.09 16.32 7.02
CA ASN A 63 24.72 16.16 8.44
C ASN A 63 23.27 16.60 8.76
N TRP A 64 22.37 16.55 7.77
CA TRP A 64 20.97 16.95 7.91
C TRP A 64 20.08 15.87 8.54
N PHE A 65 20.49 15.35 9.69
CA PHE A 65 19.77 14.25 10.35
C PHE A 65 18.37 14.65 10.82
N PHE A 66 18.17 15.87 11.31
CA PHE A 66 16.87 16.29 11.86
C PHE A 66 15.92 16.81 10.78
N GLU A 67 16.46 17.55 9.82
CA GLU A 67 15.72 18.10 8.67
C GLU A 67 15.10 16.98 7.84
N THR A 68 15.86 15.89 7.65
CA THR A 68 15.39 14.72 6.90
C THR A 68 14.25 13.98 7.61
N ILE A 69 14.21 13.98 8.94
CA ILE A 69 13.08 13.46 9.72
C ILE A 69 11.83 14.30 9.42
N TYR A 70 11.92 15.64 9.49
CA TYR A 70 10.77 16.52 9.19
C TYR A 70 10.25 16.33 7.76
N VAL A 71 11.14 16.22 6.78
CA VAL A 71 10.77 15.97 5.38
C VAL A 71 9.98 14.67 5.25
N LEU A 72 10.43 13.61 5.91
CA LEU A 72 9.76 12.31 5.82
C LEU A 72 8.40 12.31 6.52
N TYR A 73 8.27 12.96 7.68
CA TYR A 73 6.98 13.20 8.31
C TYR A 73 6.03 14.01 7.42
N GLY A 74 6.56 15.02 6.72
CA GLY A 74 5.80 15.78 5.73
C GLY A 74 5.25 14.88 4.63
N ILE A 75 6.08 13.98 4.08
CA ILE A 75 5.68 13.01 3.06
C ILE A 75 4.59 12.06 3.58
N GLU A 76 4.76 11.50 4.78
CA GLU A 76 3.79 10.57 5.35
C GLU A 76 2.47 11.25 5.73
N GLY A 77 2.53 12.44 6.32
CA GLY A 77 1.36 13.25 6.63
C GLY A 77 0.59 13.64 5.37
N PHE A 78 1.30 14.06 4.32
CA PHE A 78 0.69 14.35 3.03
C PHE A 78 0.05 13.11 2.39
N THR A 79 0.72 11.95 2.47
CA THR A 79 0.18 10.67 2.01
C THR A 79 -1.12 10.30 2.73
N LEU A 80 -1.17 10.51 4.05
CA LEU A 80 -2.37 10.27 4.85
C LEU A 80 -3.52 11.21 4.45
N ILE A 81 -3.25 12.50 4.25
CA ILE A 81 -4.24 13.48 3.82
C ILE A 81 -4.81 13.10 2.46
N ILE A 82 -3.95 12.79 1.48
CA ILE A 82 -4.40 12.37 0.15
C ILE A 82 -5.24 11.10 0.27
N ALA A 83 -4.82 10.10 1.05
CA ALA A 83 -5.58 8.87 1.22
C ALA A 83 -7.00 9.12 1.76
N ILE A 84 -7.15 10.02 2.75
CA ILE A 84 -8.47 10.42 3.28
C ILE A 84 -9.31 11.11 2.19
N VAL A 85 -8.72 12.06 1.46
CA VAL A 85 -9.40 12.78 0.37
C VAL A 85 -9.88 11.80 -0.71
N ILE A 86 -9.04 10.86 -1.11
CA ILE A 86 -9.39 9.80 -2.07
C ILE A 86 -10.58 8.97 -1.57
N ILE A 87 -10.60 8.57 -0.30
CA ILE A 87 -11.71 7.77 0.25
C ILE A 87 -13.02 8.55 0.18
N ILE A 88 -13.00 9.83 0.55
CA ILE A 88 -14.21 10.68 0.49
C ILE A 88 -14.64 10.86 -0.96
N TYR A 89 -13.70 11.17 -1.85
CA TYR A 89 -13.97 11.39 -3.28
C TYR A 89 -14.49 10.13 -3.98
N SER A 90 -13.85 8.98 -3.77
CA SER A 90 -14.28 7.70 -4.34
C SER A 90 -15.66 7.29 -3.85
N ARG A 91 -16.00 7.51 -2.56
CA ARG A 91 -17.36 7.28 -2.05
C ARG A 91 -18.40 8.16 -2.73
N ARG A 92 -18.10 9.44 -2.93
CA ARG A 92 -18.99 10.38 -3.63
C ARG A 92 -19.17 9.97 -5.10
N LYS A 93 -18.06 9.70 -5.80
CA LYS A 93 -18.06 9.27 -7.20
C LYS A 93 -18.81 7.94 -7.39
N PHE A 94 -18.67 7.01 -6.46
CA PHE A 94 -19.36 5.72 -6.49
C PHE A 94 -20.89 5.86 -6.35
N LYS A 95 -21.38 6.79 -5.52
CA LYS A 95 -22.82 7.06 -5.34
C LYS A 95 -23.46 7.72 -6.57
N ASN A 96 -22.70 8.55 -7.29
CA ASN A 96 -23.22 9.36 -8.39
C ASN A 96 -22.99 8.72 -9.77
N LEU A 97 -22.50 7.49 -9.86
CA LEU A 97 -22.26 6.81 -11.14
C LEU A 97 -23.56 6.16 -11.67
N PRO A 98 -24.07 6.55 -12.84
CA PRO A 98 -25.23 5.90 -13.46
C PRO A 98 -24.91 4.47 -13.93
N TYR A 99 -25.92 3.62 -14.03
CA TYR A 99 -25.80 2.24 -14.52
C TYR A 99 -25.86 2.20 -16.06
N ASP A 100 -24.71 2.17 -16.73
CA ASP A 100 -24.54 1.81 -18.16
C ASP A 100 -23.48 0.71 -18.29
N GLU A 101 -23.49 -0.06 -19.40
CA GLU A 101 -22.55 -1.20 -19.62
C GLU A 101 -21.07 -0.80 -19.63
N ASP A 102 -20.68 0.26 -20.36
CA ASP A 102 -19.29 0.78 -20.31
C ASP A 102 -18.94 1.39 -18.93
N ARG A 103 -19.96 1.73 -18.15
CA ARG A 103 -19.81 2.26 -16.78
C ARG A 103 -19.75 1.18 -15.71
N LEU A 104 -20.14 -0.07 -16.01
CA LEU A 104 -19.95 -1.20 -15.09
C LEU A 104 -18.45 -1.42 -14.80
N LYS A 105 -17.61 -1.38 -15.83
CA LYS A 105 -16.14 -1.49 -15.70
C LYS A 105 -15.56 -0.40 -14.81
N ALA A 106 -15.93 0.86 -15.08
CA ALA A 106 -15.53 2.00 -14.25
C ALA A 106 -16.00 1.86 -12.79
N LYS A 107 -17.20 1.31 -12.56
CA LYS A 107 -17.73 1.04 -11.22
C LYS A 107 -16.95 -0.05 -10.49
N TYR A 108 -16.53 -1.11 -11.18
CA TYR A 108 -15.65 -2.15 -10.62
C TYR A 108 -14.31 -1.55 -10.21
N GLN A 109 -13.69 -0.74 -11.08
CA GLN A 109 -12.41 -0.11 -10.79
C GLN A 109 -12.51 0.85 -9.60
N VAL A 110 -13.54 1.69 -9.54
CA VAL A 110 -13.76 2.59 -8.40
C VAL A 110 -14.00 1.80 -7.10
N LYS A 111 -14.72 0.67 -7.17
CA LYS A 111 -14.95 -0.21 -6.02
C LYS A 111 -13.67 -0.91 -5.56
N GLU A 112 -12.83 -1.36 -6.50
CA GLU A 112 -11.53 -1.96 -6.19
C GLU A 112 -10.62 -0.94 -5.50
N VAL A 113 -10.50 0.27 -6.06
CA VAL A 113 -9.67 1.30 -5.44
C VAL A 113 -10.23 1.71 -4.08
N LEU A 114 -11.55 1.85 -3.92
CA LEU A 114 -12.16 2.15 -2.62
C LEU A 114 -11.83 1.07 -1.57
N ASN A 115 -11.98 -0.21 -1.94
CA ASN A 115 -11.65 -1.32 -1.04
C ASN A 115 -10.17 -1.32 -0.68
N PHE A 116 -9.30 -1.10 -1.67
CA PHE A 116 -7.86 -1.06 -1.47
C PHE A 116 -7.44 0.10 -0.58
N THR A 117 -7.85 1.34 -0.90
CA THR A 117 -7.52 2.54 -0.13
C THR A 117 -8.10 2.47 1.29
N SER A 118 -9.31 1.91 1.46
CA SER A 118 -9.89 1.68 2.78
C SER A 118 -9.10 0.66 3.61
N SER A 119 -8.48 -0.33 2.98
CA SER A 119 -7.60 -1.30 3.66
C SER A 119 -6.19 -0.76 3.89
N LEU A 120 -5.74 0.20 3.09
CA LEU A 120 -4.44 0.86 3.22
C LEU A 120 -4.43 1.86 4.38
N LEU A 121 -5.54 2.58 4.62
CA LEU A 121 -5.62 3.64 5.63
C LEU A 121 -5.20 3.17 7.05
N PRO A 122 -5.68 2.03 7.58
CA PRO A 122 -5.23 1.53 8.88
C PRO A 122 -3.72 1.26 8.92
N SER A 123 -3.15 0.77 7.82
CA SER A 123 -1.70 0.53 7.71
C SER A 123 -0.92 1.84 7.79
N VAL A 124 -1.36 2.89 7.10
CA VAL A 124 -0.73 4.22 7.16
C VAL A 124 -0.84 4.83 8.56
N ILE A 125 -2.00 4.71 9.23
CA ILE A 125 -2.20 5.20 10.61
C ILE A 125 -1.24 4.50 11.58
N VAL A 126 -1.10 3.18 11.48
CA VAL A 126 -0.13 2.41 12.28
C VAL A 126 1.28 2.88 11.99
N SER A 127 1.61 3.14 10.72
CA SER A 127 2.92 3.66 10.32
C SER A 127 3.27 4.98 11.01
N VAL A 128 2.39 5.97 10.87
CA VAL A 128 2.58 7.30 11.47
C VAL A 128 2.68 7.21 13.00
N THR A 129 1.86 6.37 13.62
CA THR A 129 1.88 6.16 15.08
C THR A 129 3.23 5.58 15.52
N MET A 130 3.71 4.55 14.84
CA MET A 130 4.98 3.89 15.18
C MET A 130 6.19 4.79 14.91
N HIS A 131 6.16 5.61 13.86
CA HIS A 131 7.19 6.64 13.65
C HIS A 131 7.17 7.68 14.76
N THR A 132 5.98 8.12 15.19
CA THR A 132 5.87 9.08 16.30
C THR A 132 6.48 8.50 17.57
N LEU A 133 6.24 7.21 17.84
CA LEU A 133 6.86 6.51 18.95
C LEU A 133 8.38 6.34 18.79
N SER A 134 8.89 6.21 17.57
CA SER A 134 10.33 6.09 17.32
C SER A 134 11.11 7.39 17.55
N LEU A 135 10.43 8.54 17.74
CA LEU A 135 11.06 9.80 18.18
C LEU A 135 11.37 9.82 19.67
N VAL A 136 10.68 9.02 20.49
CA VAL A 136 10.88 9.00 21.95
C VAL A 136 12.33 8.67 22.32
N PRO A 137 12.96 7.61 21.76
CA PRO A 137 14.38 7.34 22.00
C PRO A 137 15.29 8.51 21.57
N THR A 138 14.99 9.15 20.43
CA THR A 138 15.77 10.29 19.94
C THR A 138 15.69 11.49 20.90
N LEU A 139 14.50 11.79 21.43
CA LEU A 139 14.33 12.84 22.43
C LEU A 139 15.04 12.49 23.74
N LEU A 140 14.97 11.25 24.20
CA LEU A 140 15.67 10.79 25.40
C LEU A 140 17.20 10.89 25.24
N TRP A 141 17.72 10.61 24.04
CA TRP A 141 19.14 10.75 23.73
C TRP A 141 19.59 12.21 23.74
N ILE A 142 18.83 13.12 23.13
CA ILE A 142 19.15 14.55 23.13
C ILE A 142 19.17 15.14 24.55
N ASN A 143 18.27 14.66 25.42
CA ASN A 143 18.23 15.08 26.83
C ASN A 143 19.31 14.39 27.70
N GLY A 144 20.17 13.56 27.11
CA GLY A 144 21.24 12.86 27.84
C GLY A 144 20.75 11.76 28.78
N VAL A 145 19.49 11.31 28.64
CA VAL A 145 18.91 10.25 29.49
C VAL A 145 19.40 8.87 29.08
N ILE A 146 19.65 8.67 27.78
CA ILE A 146 20.11 7.39 27.23
C ILE A 146 21.34 7.57 26.35
N ASP A 147 22.22 6.58 26.34
CA ASP A 147 23.39 6.57 25.46
C ASP A 147 23.01 6.31 23.98
N TYR A 148 23.89 6.76 23.08
CA TYR A 148 23.71 6.59 21.63
C TYR A 148 23.47 5.14 21.19
N PRO A 149 24.21 4.11 21.68
CA PRO A 149 23.95 2.72 21.30
C PRO A 149 22.56 2.24 21.70
N LEU A 150 22.08 2.66 22.89
CA LEU A 150 20.75 2.32 23.38
C LEU A 150 19.66 2.98 22.53
N CYS A 151 19.85 4.25 22.17
CA CYS A 151 18.99 4.96 21.23
C CYS A 151 18.90 4.23 19.88
N CYS A 152 20.04 3.75 19.35
CA CYS A 152 20.07 3.00 18.10
C CYS A 152 19.28 1.69 18.17
N VAL A 153 19.39 0.94 19.27
CA VAL A 153 18.64 -0.31 19.47
C VAL A 153 17.14 -0.03 19.50
N PHE A 154 16.68 0.94 20.28
CA PHE A 154 15.25 1.26 20.35
C PHE A 154 14.70 1.79 19.03
N TYR A 155 15.43 2.70 18.38
CA TYR A 155 15.09 3.22 17.08
C TYR A 155 14.97 2.08 16.05
N PHE A 156 15.96 1.18 16.00
CA PHE A 156 15.96 0.02 15.12
C PHE A 156 14.79 -0.93 15.37
N SER A 157 14.52 -1.26 16.63
CA SER A 157 13.40 -2.11 17.02
C SER A 157 12.05 -1.49 16.64
N ALA A 158 11.85 -0.19 16.92
CA ALA A 158 10.64 0.52 16.57
C ALA A 158 10.38 0.49 15.06
N HIS A 159 11.41 0.70 14.23
CA HIS A 159 11.27 0.63 12.78
C HIS A 159 10.99 -0.77 12.24
N SER A 160 11.67 -1.78 12.77
CA SER A 160 11.45 -3.17 12.38
C SER A 160 10.03 -3.61 12.72
N LEU A 161 9.57 -3.26 13.93
CA LEU A 161 8.19 -3.47 14.34
C LEU A 161 7.23 -2.71 13.45
N ASN A 162 7.52 -1.45 13.10
CA ASN A 162 6.67 -0.69 12.20
C ASN A 162 6.45 -1.43 10.87
N CYS A 163 7.51 -1.92 10.23
CA CYS A 163 7.42 -2.70 8.99
C CYS A 163 6.56 -3.96 9.15
N ILE A 164 6.70 -4.67 10.27
CA ILE A 164 5.91 -5.88 10.57
C ILE A 164 4.44 -5.52 10.76
N PHE A 165 4.13 -4.54 11.60
CA PHE A 165 2.76 -4.17 11.94
C PHE A 165 2.02 -3.53 10.76
N THR A 166 2.68 -2.66 9.99
CA THR A 166 2.09 -2.03 8.81
C THR A 166 1.73 -3.06 7.74
N LYS A 167 2.66 -3.98 7.41
CA LYS A 167 2.41 -5.06 6.45
C LYS A 167 1.37 -6.05 6.96
N SER A 168 1.42 -6.41 8.24
CA SER A 168 0.43 -7.32 8.85
C SER A 168 -0.97 -6.71 8.84
N THR A 169 -1.09 -5.44 9.20
CA THR A 169 -2.34 -4.68 9.14
C THR A 169 -2.86 -4.62 7.70
N LEU A 170 -2.01 -4.33 6.72
CA LEU A 170 -2.40 -4.30 5.31
C LEU A 170 -2.95 -5.67 4.84
N ILE A 171 -2.25 -6.76 5.18
CA ILE A 171 -2.70 -8.12 4.85
C ILE A 171 -4.02 -8.46 5.57
N ALA A 172 -4.16 -8.10 6.84
CA ALA A 172 -5.36 -8.38 7.62
C ALA A 172 -6.59 -7.64 7.09
N CYS A 173 -6.42 -6.36 6.74
CA CYS A 173 -7.49 -5.48 6.27
C CYS A 173 -7.86 -5.70 4.79
N HIS A 174 -6.94 -6.17 3.95
CA HIS A 174 -7.20 -6.36 2.52
C HIS A 174 -7.53 -7.82 2.17
N LYS A 175 -8.83 -8.12 1.97
CA LYS A 175 -9.33 -9.48 1.70
C LYS A 175 -8.57 -10.20 0.56
N GLY A 176 -8.33 -9.51 -0.56
CA GLY A 176 -7.63 -10.10 -1.72
C GLY A 176 -6.16 -10.44 -1.44
N MET A 177 -5.47 -9.59 -0.65
CA MET A 177 -4.09 -9.87 -0.24
C MET A 177 -4.05 -11.00 0.78
N ARG A 178 -5.00 -11.02 1.73
CA ARG A 178 -5.13 -12.11 2.70
C ARG A 178 -5.31 -13.47 2.02
N GLN A 179 -6.20 -13.55 1.03
CA GLN A 179 -6.43 -14.78 0.27
C GLN A 179 -5.18 -15.22 -0.50
N ARG A 180 -4.48 -14.29 -1.17
CA ARG A 180 -3.22 -14.60 -1.86
C ARG A 180 -2.12 -15.03 -0.89
N PHE A 181 -2.00 -14.37 0.26
CA PHE A 181 -1.06 -14.73 1.32
C PHE A 181 -1.36 -16.13 1.87
N GLN A 182 -2.62 -16.43 2.17
CA GLN A 182 -3.06 -17.77 2.59
C GLN A 182 -2.75 -18.82 1.52
N LEU A 183 -2.98 -18.54 0.24
CA LEU A 183 -2.70 -19.49 -0.84
C LEU A 183 -1.19 -19.77 -0.97
N LEU A 184 -0.37 -18.71 -0.98
CA LEU A 184 1.07 -18.81 -1.18
C LEU A 184 1.82 -19.42 0.00
N PHE A 185 1.42 -19.10 1.23
CA PHE A 185 2.14 -19.48 2.44
C PHE A 185 1.42 -20.58 3.23
N VAL A 186 0.11 -20.48 3.44
CA VAL A 186 -0.62 -21.42 4.32
C VAL A 186 -1.04 -22.68 3.56
N ALA A 187 -1.66 -22.55 2.38
CA ALA A 187 -2.08 -23.68 1.58
C ALA A 187 -0.88 -24.43 1.01
N ARG A 188 0.16 -23.71 0.57
CA ARG A 188 1.40 -24.31 0.06
C ARG A 188 2.16 -25.15 1.10
N LEU A 189 2.03 -24.83 2.39
CA LEU A 189 2.59 -25.63 3.49
C LEU A 189 1.72 -26.84 3.85
N ARG A 190 0.41 -26.81 3.54
CA ARG A 190 -0.54 -27.89 3.87
C ARG A 190 -0.81 -28.89 2.73
N THR A 191 -0.67 -28.50 1.47
CA THR A 191 -0.92 -29.43 0.34
C THR A 191 0.29 -30.32 0.06
N PRO A 192 0.16 -31.66 0.09
CA PRO A 192 1.20 -32.59 -0.37
C PRO A 192 1.56 -32.32 -1.85
N ARG A 193 2.81 -32.58 -2.23
CA ARG A 193 3.36 -32.27 -3.58
C ARG A 193 2.53 -32.83 -4.77
N GLY A 194 1.66 -33.83 -4.55
CA GLY A 194 0.81 -34.45 -5.57
C GLY A 194 -0.67 -34.03 -5.59
N ALA A 195 -1.15 -33.23 -4.61
CA ALA A 195 -2.57 -32.83 -4.53
C ALA A 195 -2.82 -31.39 -5.04
N ARG A 196 -1.95 -30.89 -5.93
CA ARG A 196 -2.15 -29.57 -6.54
C ARG A 196 -3.31 -29.63 -7.52
N ILE A 197 -4.44 -29.07 -7.13
CA ILE A 197 -5.46 -28.66 -8.08
C ILE A 197 -4.83 -27.57 -8.95
N VAL A 198 -4.55 -27.90 -10.21
CA VAL A 198 -4.22 -26.90 -11.23
C VAL A 198 -5.44 -26.00 -11.35
N ARG A 199 -5.31 -24.75 -10.91
CA ARG A 199 -6.41 -23.80 -10.94
C ARG A 199 -6.70 -23.44 -12.38
N ASN A 200 -7.69 -24.11 -12.96
CA ASN A 200 -8.05 -23.95 -14.35
C ASN A 200 -8.97 -22.72 -14.47
N ALA A 201 -8.38 -21.55 -14.63
CA ALA A 201 -9.08 -20.25 -14.66
C ALA A 201 -10.23 -20.23 -15.68
N GLU A 202 -10.10 -21.00 -16.76
CA GLU A 202 -11.11 -21.17 -17.80
C GLU A 202 -12.37 -21.89 -17.28
N LYS A 203 -12.20 -22.90 -16.41
CA LYS A 203 -13.31 -23.64 -15.80
C LYS A 203 -14.03 -22.81 -14.73
N GLU A 204 -13.27 -22.08 -13.91
CA GLU A 204 -13.86 -21.13 -12.93
C GLU A 204 -14.66 -20.02 -13.65
N GLY A 205 -14.18 -19.55 -14.81
CA GLY A 205 -14.90 -18.59 -15.64
C GLY A 205 -16.21 -19.16 -16.21
N GLN A 206 -16.16 -20.37 -16.78
CA GLN A 206 -17.35 -21.06 -17.30
C GLN A 206 -18.40 -21.34 -16.22
N ASP A 207 -17.98 -21.77 -15.03
CA ASP A 207 -18.89 -22.03 -13.91
C ASP A 207 -19.57 -20.73 -13.45
N TYR A 208 -18.85 -19.60 -13.46
CA TYR A 208 -19.41 -18.29 -13.12
C TYR A 208 -20.43 -17.80 -14.17
N PHE A 209 -20.11 -17.95 -15.47
CA PHE A 209 -21.02 -17.62 -16.56
C PHE A 209 -22.26 -18.51 -16.55
N ASN A 210 -22.12 -19.80 -16.26
CA ASN A 210 -23.25 -20.71 -16.15
C ASN A 210 -24.16 -20.36 -14.96
N GLN A 211 -23.61 -19.96 -13.82
CA GLN A 211 -24.42 -19.49 -12.69
C GLN A 211 -25.18 -18.20 -13.03
N MET A 212 -24.54 -17.26 -13.74
CA MET A 212 -25.24 -16.05 -14.22
C MET A 212 -26.34 -16.39 -15.24
N LYS A 213 -26.09 -17.33 -16.15
CA LYS A 213 -27.06 -17.77 -17.14
C LYS A 213 -28.28 -18.44 -16.49
N ILE A 214 -28.05 -19.34 -15.54
CA ILE A 214 -29.13 -20.00 -14.77
C ILE A 214 -29.92 -18.95 -13.97
N ALA A 215 -29.24 -18.00 -13.34
CA ALA A 215 -29.92 -16.93 -12.61
C ALA A 215 -30.78 -16.06 -13.55
N TRP A 216 -30.31 -15.79 -14.77
CA TRP A 216 -31.02 -15.02 -15.79
C TRP A 216 -32.24 -15.77 -16.36
N GLU A 217 -32.09 -17.07 -16.62
CA GLU A 217 -33.17 -17.93 -17.12
C GLU A 217 -34.21 -18.29 -16.05
N SER A 218 -33.88 -18.10 -14.77
CA SER A 218 -34.79 -18.36 -13.64
C SER A 218 -35.71 -17.19 -13.26
N VAL A 219 -35.60 -16.06 -13.96
CA VAL A 219 -36.52 -14.93 -13.80
C VAL A 219 -37.71 -15.13 -14.76
N PRO A 220 -38.95 -15.29 -14.26
CA PRO A 220 -40.14 -15.49 -15.10
C PRO A 220 -40.51 -14.24 -15.91
#